data_AF-A0A8J3A3W4-F1
#
_entry.id   AF-A0A8J3A3W4-F1
#
_cell.length_a   1.000
_cell.length_b   1.000
_cell.length_c   1.000
_cell.angle_alpha   90.00
_cell.angle_beta   90.00
_cell.angle_gamma   90.00
#
_symmetry.space_group_name_H-M   'P 1'
#
loop_
_entity.id
_entity.type
_entity.pdbx_description
1 polymer ?
#
loop_
_entity_poly.entity_id
_entity_poly.type
_entity_poly.pdbx_seq_one_letter_code
_entity_poly.pdbx_strand_id
1 'polypeptide(L)'
;MRMTDNTTSTQTSGDSPYDELKRAVSDYGKAAMDNLLHCKAFGRAVMDGYAGWLGCEPERVVGVPAKGQFDPHHDYGDAAFSFYQSPVIRLEPVAFGVCVTIDNVEDSGSLWLRTAVRVDMAGQGLDVFVGTQPMVNVPVEFTGQLDPVFRAIHAEMLAVFSQELQEFRDDRFKGGIGFIAD
;
A
#
# COMPACT_ATOMS: atom_id res chain seq x y z
N MET A 1 50.12 -15.64 20.47
CA MET A 1 48.73 -15.16 20.64
C MET A 1 48.32 -14.43 19.37
N ARG A 2 47.60 -15.12 18.48
CA ARG A 2 46.74 -14.57 17.41
C ARG A 2 45.83 -15.73 16.99
N MET A 3 44.62 -15.72 17.53
CA MET A 3 43.52 -16.62 17.14
C MET A 3 43.01 -16.16 15.77
N THR A 4 43.01 -17.07 14.81
CA THR A 4 42.19 -17.00 13.61
C THR A 4 40.95 -17.83 13.89
N ASP A 5 39.86 -17.19 14.32
CA ASP A 5 38.56 -17.85 14.40
C ASP A 5 37.91 -17.76 13.02
N ASN A 6 38.11 -18.84 12.27
CA ASN A 6 37.38 -19.15 11.05
C ASN A 6 36.04 -19.75 11.49
N THR A 7 34.94 -19.00 11.41
CA THR A 7 33.61 -19.50 11.75
C THR A 7 33.10 -20.39 10.64
N THR A 8 33.40 -21.69 10.76
CA THR A 8 32.89 -22.77 9.94
C THR A 8 31.37 -22.90 10.09
N SER A 9 30.64 -22.68 9.00
CA SER A 9 29.23 -23.04 8.88
C SER A 9 29.10 -24.57 8.95
N THR A 10 28.32 -25.07 9.90
CA THR A 10 28.09 -26.50 10.12
C THR A 10 27.22 -27.07 9.00
N GLN A 11 27.82 -27.80 8.05
CA GLN A 11 27.07 -28.70 7.18
C GLN A 11 26.78 -30.01 7.92
N THR A 12 25.50 -30.34 8.10
CA THR A 12 25.05 -31.65 8.56
C THR A 12 25.01 -32.61 7.38
N SER A 13 25.88 -33.61 7.40
CA SER A 13 25.96 -34.69 6.42
C SER A 13 24.70 -35.58 6.44
N GLY A 14 23.93 -35.61 5.34
CA GLY A 14 22.83 -36.57 5.16
C GLY A 14 21.64 -36.12 4.30
N ASP A 15 21.55 -34.84 3.94
CA ASP A 15 20.40 -34.34 3.18
C ASP A 15 20.46 -34.65 1.69
N SER A 16 19.32 -35.09 1.14
CA SER A 16 19.16 -35.18 -0.31
C SER A 16 19.04 -33.77 -0.93
N PRO A 17 19.31 -33.60 -2.24
CA PRO A 17 19.01 -32.33 -2.92
C PRO A 17 17.55 -31.87 -2.75
N TYR A 18 16.61 -32.79 -2.52
CA TYR A 18 15.23 -32.45 -2.23
C TYR A 18 15.04 -31.90 -0.80
N ASP A 19 15.80 -32.38 0.19
CA ASP A 19 15.77 -31.85 1.55
C ASP A 19 16.34 -30.43 1.62
N GLU A 20 17.35 -30.12 0.80
CA GLU A 20 17.84 -28.77 0.60
C GLU A 20 16.76 -27.84 0.03
N LEU A 21 16.03 -28.28 -1.01
CA LEU A 21 14.88 -27.54 -1.54
C LEU A 21 13.78 -27.33 -0.49
N LYS A 22 13.44 -28.35 0.31
CA LYS A 22 12.43 -28.21 1.38
C LYS A 22 12.84 -27.17 2.43
N ARG A 23 14.12 -27.08 2.77
CA ARG A 23 14.62 -26.03 3.69
C ARG A 23 14.51 -24.65 3.06
N ALA A 24 14.95 -24.49 1.82
CA ALA A 24 14.83 -23.22 1.10
C ALA A 24 13.36 -22.76 1.00
N VAL A 25 12.42 -23.69 0.76
CA VAL A 25 10.98 -23.41 0.74
C VAL A 25 10.46 -22.98 2.11
N SER A 26 10.93 -23.58 3.20
CA SER A 26 10.53 -23.21 4.56
C SER A 26 10.96 -21.77 4.89
N ASP A 27 12.20 -21.42 4.57
CA ASP A 27 12.74 -20.08 4.82
C ASP A 27 12.06 -19.02 3.95
N TYR A 28 11.84 -19.33 2.66
CA TYR A 28 11.06 -18.49 1.77
C TYR A 28 9.63 -18.28 2.27
N GLY A 29 8.95 -19.35 2.71
CA GLY A 29 7.57 -19.27 3.19
C GLY A 29 7.41 -18.37 4.41
N LYS A 30 8.36 -18.43 5.35
CA LYS A 30 8.41 -17.53 6.51
C LYS A 30 8.61 -16.08 6.08
N ALA A 31 9.62 -15.82 5.24
CA ALA A 31 9.89 -14.47 4.74
C ALA A 31 8.69 -13.89 3.97
N ALA A 32 8.00 -14.70 3.18
CA ALA A 32 6.80 -14.29 2.45
C ALA A 32 5.63 -13.93 3.38
N MET A 33 5.43 -14.72 4.43
CA MET A 33 4.38 -14.45 5.43
C MET A 33 4.69 -13.20 6.25
N ASP A 34 5.94 -13.05 6.71
CA ASP A 34 6.37 -11.90 7.50
C ASP A 34 6.23 -10.60 6.68
N ASN A 35 6.68 -10.63 5.42
CA ASN A 35 6.48 -9.54 4.46
C ASN A 35 5.00 -9.16 4.32
N LEU A 36 4.13 -10.16 4.10
CA LEU A 36 2.70 -9.95 3.92
C LEU A 36 2.06 -9.27 5.14
N LEU A 37 2.37 -9.78 6.34
CA LEU A 37 1.85 -9.24 7.59
C LEU A 37 2.34 -7.81 7.83
N HIS A 38 3.60 -7.53 7.52
CA HIS A 38 4.19 -6.21 7.71
C HIS A 38 3.60 -5.18 6.76
N CYS A 39 3.49 -5.50 5.47
CA CYS A 39 2.85 -4.62 4.48
C CYS A 39 1.36 -4.39 4.79
N LYS A 40 0.66 -5.42 5.29
CA LYS A 40 -0.73 -5.28 5.76
C LYS A 40 -0.83 -4.34 6.96
N ALA A 41 0.04 -4.50 7.95
CA ALA A 41 0.08 -3.62 9.12
C ALA A 41 0.38 -2.17 8.72
N PHE A 42 1.35 -1.98 7.80
CA PHE A 42 1.65 -0.68 7.22
C PHE A 42 0.42 -0.06 6.54
N GLY A 43 -0.24 -0.80 5.63
CA GLY A 43 -1.39 -0.26 4.91
C GLY A 43 -2.55 0.13 5.83
N ARG A 44 -2.83 -0.68 6.86
CA ARG A 44 -3.82 -0.34 7.90
C ARG A 44 -3.44 0.95 8.64
N ALA A 45 -2.20 1.08 9.08
CA ALA A 45 -1.74 2.28 9.75
C ALA A 45 -1.82 3.54 8.86
N VAL A 46 -1.61 3.39 7.54
CA VAL A 46 -1.85 4.47 6.59
C VAL A 46 -3.33 4.86 6.54
N MET A 47 -4.23 3.89 6.36
CA MET A 47 -5.67 4.14 6.26
C MET A 47 -6.22 4.77 7.55
N ASP A 48 -5.86 4.21 8.71
CA ASP A 48 -6.31 4.68 10.02
C ASP A 48 -5.77 6.08 10.35
N GLY A 49 -4.53 6.38 9.95
CA GLY A 49 -3.86 7.62 10.30
C GLY A 49 -4.16 8.79 9.38
N TYR A 50 -4.55 8.54 8.12
CA TYR A 50 -4.63 9.58 7.12
C TYR A 50 -5.80 10.56 7.35
N ALA A 51 -6.95 10.09 7.83
CA ALA A 51 -8.08 10.97 8.19
C ALA A 51 -7.67 11.99 9.27
N GLY A 52 -6.98 11.52 10.31
CA GLY A 52 -6.46 12.39 11.38
C GLY A 52 -5.40 13.38 10.88
N TRP A 53 -4.57 12.98 9.91
CA TRP A 53 -3.61 13.89 9.27
C TRP A 53 -4.29 14.95 8.40
N LEU A 54 -5.36 14.60 7.69
CA LEU A 54 -6.20 15.55 6.93
C LEU A 54 -7.03 16.46 7.84
N GLY A 55 -7.31 16.03 9.07
CA GLY A 55 -8.21 16.73 9.99
C GLY A 55 -9.68 16.57 9.63
N CYS A 56 -10.06 15.43 9.05
CA CYS A 56 -11.44 15.08 8.70
C CYS A 56 -11.96 13.92 9.55
N GLU A 57 -13.27 13.68 9.48
CA GLU A 57 -13.89 12.51 10.13
C GLU A 57 -13.35 11.20 9.53
N PRO A 58 -13.18 10.13 10.34
CA PRO A 58 -12.62 8.86 9.90
C PRO A 58 -13.34 8.24 8.70
N GLU A 59 -14.66 8.38 8.62
CA GLU A 59 -15.50 7.81 7.55
C GLU A 59 -15.24 8.44 6.18
N ARG A 60 -14.54 9.58 6.14
CA ARG A 60 -14.13 10.22 4.88
C ARG A 60 -12.95 9.54 4.23
N VAL A 61 -12.23 8.68 4.94
CA VAL A 61 -11.09 7.93 4.41
C VAL A 61 -11.35 6.45 4.58
N VAL A 62 -11.47 5.72 3.46
CA VAL A 62 -11.72 4.28 3.48
C VAL A 62 -10.69 3.51 2.66
N GLY A 63 -10.41 2.29 3.11
CA GLY A 63 -9.58 1.34 2.38
C GLY A 63 -10.38 0.66 1.27
N VAL A 64 -9.84 0.70 0.04
CA VAL A 64 -10.50 0.11 -1.14
C VAL A 64 -9.50 -0.68 -1.99
N PRO A 65 -9.94 -1.57 -2.90
CA PRO A 65 -9.05 -2.21 -3.86
C PRO A 65 -8.27 -1.17 -4.69
N ALA A 66 -6.96 -1.40 -4.86
CA ALA A 66 -6.08 -0.49 -5.62
C ALA A 66 -6.51 -0.30 -7.08
N LYS A 67 -7.23 -1.26 -7.66
CA LYS A 67 -7.72 -1.26 -9.03
C LYS A 67 -9.12 -1.89 -9.10
N GLY A 68 -9.81 -1.65 -10.21
CA GLY A 68 -11.17 -2.16 -10.41
C GLY A 68 -12.24 -1.27 -9.80
N GLN A 69 -13.49 -1.73 -9.89
CA GLN A 69 -14.66 -1.07 -9.32
C GLN A 69 -14.70 -1.27 -7.80
N PHE A 70 -15.24 -0.27 -7.10
CA PHE A 70 -15.48 -0.31 -5.66
C PHE A 70 -16.61 0.66 -5.30
N ASP A 71 -17.16 0.51 -4.11
CA ASP A 71 -18.12 1.45 -3.51
C ASP A 71 -17.37 2.40 -2.56
N PRO A 72 -17.38 3.72 -2.79
CA PRO A 72 -16.68 4.69 -1.95
C PRO A 72 -17.26 4.82 -0.53
N HIS A 73 -18.45 4.29 -0.26
CA HIS A 73 -19.05 4.28 1.07
C HIS A 73 -18.72 3.02 1.88
N HIS A 74 -18.02 2.07 1.27
CA HIS A 74 -17.70 0.79 1.90
C HIS A 74 -16.22 0.72 2.28
N ASP A 75 -15.93 0.47 3.55
CA ASP A 75 -14.60 0.06 3.98
C ASP A 75 -14.42 -1.44 3.70
N TYR A 76 -13.46 -1.76 2.83
CA TYR A 76 -13.17 -3.12 2.40
C TYR A 76 -12.28 -3.87 3.40
N GLY A 77 -11.69 -3.20 4.39
CA GLY A 77 -10.78 -3.82 5.35
C GLY A 77 -9.68 -4.64 4.66
N ASP A 78 -9.66 -5.95 4.91
CA ASP A 78 -8.67 -6.84 4.27
C ASP A 78 -8.87 -6.98 2.76
N ALA A 79 -10.09 -6.78 2.25
CA ALA A 79 -10.38 -6.85 0.82
C ALA A 79 -9.83 -5.65 0.02
N ALA A 80 -9.31 -4.61 0.70
CA ALA A 80 -8.59 -3.52 0.05
C ALA A 80 -7.24 -3.95 -0.52
N PHE A 81 -6.64 -5.00 0.05
CA PHE A 81 -5.28 -5.43 -0.29
C PHE A 81 -5.24 -6.39 -1.48
N SER A 82 -4.23 -6.24 -2.33
CA SER A 82 -4.03 -7.04 -3.56
C SER A 82 -3.94 -8.54 -3.33
N PHE A 83 -3.50 -8.97 -2.14
CA PHE A 83 -3.38 -10.38 -1.80
C PHE A 83 -4.72 -11.04 -1.42
N TYR A 84 -5.78 -10.28 -1.13
CA TYR A 84 -7.02 -10.82 -0.57
C TYR A 84 -7.66 -11.91 -1.44
N GLN A 85 -7.59 -11.74 -2.76
CA GLN A 85 -8.15 -12.69 -3.73
C GLN A 85 -7.10 -13.68 -4.27
N SER A 86 -5.86 -13.64 -3.76
CA SER A 86 -4.80 -14.52 -4.25
C SER A 86 -4.84 -15.87 -3.55
N PRO A 87 -5.04 -16.99 -4.27
CA PRO A 87 -4.95 -18.32 -3.68
C PRO A 87 -3.50 -18.71 -3.33
N VAL A 88 -2.52 -17.91 -3.73
CA VAL A 88 -1.09 -18.16 -3.54
C VAL A 88 -0.43 -16.92 -2.95
N ILE A 89 0.28 -17.09 -1.83
CA ILE A 89 1.09 -16.04 -1.22
C ILE A 89 2.43 -15.98 -1.97
N ARG A 90 2.74 -14.81 -2.54
CA ARG A 90 3.98 -14.53 -3.26
C ARG A 90 4.75 -13.44 -2.54
N LEU A 91 6.08 -13.43 -2.71
CA LEU A 91 6.90 -12.24 -2.44
C LEU A 91 6.69 -11.25 -3.58
N GLU A 92 5.57 -10.55 -3.53
CA GLU A 92 5.23 -9.48 -4.46
C GLU A 92 4.85 -8.22 -3.70
N PRO A 93 5.00 -7.04 -4.31
CA PRO A 93 4.56 -5.80 -3.70
C PRO A 93 3.07 -5.86 -3.34
N VAL A 94 2.74 -5.46 -2.12
CA VAL A 94 1.36 -5.36 -1.68
C VAL A 94 0.81 -4.00 -2.14
N ALA A 95 -0.38 -4.01 -2.72
CA ALA A 95 -1.05 -2.80 -3.15
C ALA A 95 -2.44 -2.68 -2.52
N PHE A 96 -2.85 -1.44 -2.24
CA PHE A 96 -4.16 -1.08 -1.73
C PHE A 96 -4.53 0.33 -2.21
N GLY A 97 -5.81 0.68 -2.15
CA GLY A 97 -6.30 2.01 -2.46
C GLY A 97 -6.67 2.77 -1.19
N VAL A 98 -6.34 4.06 -1.16
CA VAL A 98 -6.86 5.00 -0.18
C VAL A 98 -7.90 5.84 -0.90
N CYS A 99 -9.16 5.71 -0.51
CA CYS A 99 -10.26 6.51 -1.03
C CYS A 99 -10.58 7.64 -0.05
N VAL A 100 -10.73 8.86 -0.57
CA VAL A 100 -11.18 10.02 0.20
C VAL A 100 -12.46 10.57 -0.39
N THR A 101 -13.45 10.83 0.45
CA THR A 101 -14.68 11.52 0.09
C THR A 101 -14.61 12.96 0.57
N ILE A 102 -14.78 13.91 -0.34
CA ILE A 102 -14.68 15.36 -0.12
C ILE A 102 -16.04 15.97 -0.43
N ASP A 103 -16.60 16.68 0.54
CA ASP A 103 -17.86 17.41 0.35
C ASP A 103 -17.69 18.53 -0.68
N ASN A 104 -18.73 18.76 -1.48
CA ASN A 104 -18.78 19.93 -2.33
C ASN A 104 -18.96 21.19 -1.47
N VAL A 105 -18.38 22.31 -1.92
CA VAL A 105 -18.50 23.59 -1.23
C VAL A 105 -19.83 24.28 -1.55
N GLU A 106 -20.39 24.02 -2.74
CA GLU A 106 -21.55 24.75 -3.26
C GLU A 106 -22.89 24.03 -3.03
N ASP A 107 -22.89 22.70 -2.85
CA ASP A 107 -24.10 21.88 -2.66
C ASP A 107 -23.88 20.71 -1.69
N SER A 108 -24.91 19.88 -1.50
CA SER A 108 -24.88 18.68 -0.65
C SER A 108 -24.13 17.49 -1.24
N GLY A 109 -23.60 17.63 -2.47
CA GLY A 109 -22.88 16.57 -3.15
C GLY A 109 -21.51 16.28 -2.56
N SER A 110 -20.89 15.21 -3.05
CA SER A 110 -19.51 14.85 -2.69
C SER A 110 -18.78 14.26 -3.89
N LEU A 111 -17.46 14.46 -3.90
CA LEU A 111 -16.55 13.82 -4.83
C LEU A 111 -15.73 12.79 -4.06
N TRP A 112 -15.46 11.65 -4.69
CA TRP A 112 -14.55 10.67 -4.15
C TRP A 112 -13.34 10.51 -5.06
N LEU A 113 -12.19 10.22 -4.45
CA LEU A 113 -10.95 10.00 -5.18
C LEU A 113 -10.18 8.83 -4.56
N ARG A 114 -9.75 7.90 -5.40
CA ARG A 114 -8.86 6.80 -5.01
C ARG A 114 -7.44 7.07 -5.46
N THR A 115 -6.50 7.00 -4.53
CA THR A 115 -5.07 6.88 -4.83
C THR A 115 -4.59 5.47 -4.55
N ALA A 116 -3.87 4.86 -5.50
CA ALA A 116 -3.25 3.55 -5.30
C ALA A 116 -1.90 3.70 -4.57
N VAL A 117 -1.73 2.93 -3.51
CA VAL A 117 -0.48 2.79 -2.77
C VAL A 117 0.06 1.38 -3.01
N ARG A 118 1.33 1.29 -3.36
CA ARG A 118 2.08 0.03 -3.46
C ARG A 118 3.25 0.10 -2.51
N VAL A 119 3.46 -0.97 -1.75
CA VAL A 119 4.56 -1.10 -0.81
C VAL A 119 5.37 -2.35 -1.11
N ASP A 120 6.69 -2.23 -1.02
CA ASP A 120 7.64 -3.32 -1.19
C ASP A 120 8.59 -3.34 0.02
N MET A 121 8.96 -4.54 0.49
CA MET A 121 9.96 -4.68 1.55
C MET A 121 11.36 -4.61 0.94
N ALA A 122 12.12 -3.59 1.34
CA ALA A 122 13.46 -3.32 0.86
C ALA A 122 14.46 -3.36 2.02
N GLY A 123 14.97 -4.57 2.32
CA GLY A 123 15.95 -4.77 3.40
C GLY A 123 15.38 -4.40 4.78
N GLN A 124 15.79 -3.26 5.32
CA GLN A 124 15.33 -2.74 6.63
C GLN A 124 14.29 -1.60 6.50
N GLY A 125 13.77 -1.36 5.30
CA GLY A 125 12.74 -0.37 5.04
C GLY A 125 11.64 -0.88 4.12
N LEU A 126 10.68 0.00 3.90
CA LEU A 126 9.55 -0.13 3.00
C LEU A 126 9.73 0.88 1.88
N ASP A 127 9.78 0.42 0.64
CA ASP A 127 9.69 1.29 -0.52
C ASP A 127 8.22 1.48 -0.87
N VAL A 128 7.73 2.70 -0.65
CA VAL A 128 6.32 3.08 -0.79
C VAL A 128 6.17 3.93 -2.04
N PHE A 129 5.24 3.52 -2.90
CA PHE A 129 4.92 4.17 -4.16
C PHE A 129 3.46 4.62 -4.11
N VAL A 130 3.22 5.91 -4.30
CA VAL A 130 1.89 6.51 -4.21
C VAL A 130 1.57 7.12 -5.56
N GLY A 131 0.70 6.46 -6.33
CA GLY A 131 0.35 6.88 -7.69
C GLY A 131 1.58 7.21 -8.54
N THR A 132 1.69 8.47 -8.97
CA THR A 132 2.81 9.00 -9.77
C THR A 132 3.91 9.70 -8.97
N GLN A 133 3.77 9.79 -7.65
CA GLN A 133 4.74 10.49 -6.80
C GLN A 133 6.10 9.79 -6.74
N PRO A 134 7.17 10.53 -6.41
CA PRO A 134 8.46 9.93 -6.08
C PRO A 134 8.33 8.88 -4.98
N MET A 135 9.15 7.83 -5.06
CA MET A 135 9.20 6.79 -4.05
C MET A 135 9.56 7.36 -2.67
N VAL A 136 8.82 6.94 -1.65
CA VAL A 136 9.07 7.26 -0.25
C VAL A 136 9.65 6.03 0.43
N ASN A 137 10.81 6.17 1.07
CA ASN A 137 11.36 5.11 1.92
C ASN A 137 10.87 5.32 3.36
N VAL A 138 10.31 4.27 3.97
CA VAL A 138 9.81 4.28 5.35
C VAL A 138 10.54 3.20 6.14
N PRO A 139 10.96 3.44 7.39
CA PRO A 139 11.53 2.38 8.23
C PRO A 139 10.54 1.23 8.43
N VAL A 140 11.03 0.01 8.62
CA VAL A 140 10.20 -1.15 9.02
C VAL A 140 9.39 -0.81 10.28
N GLU A 141 9.99 -0.11 11.24
CA GLU A 141 9.27 0.44 12.38
C GLU A 141 8.72 1.83 12.06
N PHE A 142 7.54 1.84 11.44
CA PHE A 142 6.93 3.02 10.86
C PHE A 142 6.02 3.82 11.82
N THR A 143 5.86 3.41 13.07
CA THR A 143 5.03 4.14 14.04
C THR A 143 5.54 5.57 14.22
N GLY A 144 4.68 6.56 13.93
CA GLY A 144 5.04 7.97 13.97
C GLY A 144 5.89 8.47 12.79
N GLN A 145 6.14 7.62 11.77
CA GLN A 145 6.98 7.93 10.61
C GLN A 145 6.19 7.99 9.29
N LEU A 146 4.85 8.07 9.36
CA LEU A 146 3.97 8.02 8.18
C LEU A 146 3.70 9.39 7.52
N ASP A 147 4.12 10.51 8.13
CA ASP A 147 3.92 11.86 7.56
C ASP A 147 4.39 11.99 6.10
N PRO A 148 5.56 11.45 5.69
CA PRO A 148 5.98 11.50 4.28
C PRO A 148 5.03 10.75 3.33
N VAL A 149 4.43 9.65 3.78
CA VAL A 149 3.45 8.89 3.00
C VAL A 149 2.14 9.67 2.88
N PHE A 150 1.67 10.28 3.98
CA PHE A 150 0.48 11.13 3.96
C PHE A 150 0.64 12.33 3.03
N ARG A 151 1.81 12.98 3.04
CA ARG A 151 2.13 14.06 2.10
C ARG A 151 2.12 13.57 0.65
N ALA A 152 2.65 12.40 0.37
CA ALA A 152 2.63 11.83 -0.98
C ALA A 152 1.20 11.51 -1.45
N ILE A 153 0.35 10.94 -0.58
CA ILE A 153 -1.06 10.68 -0.90
C ILE A 153 -1.78 11.99 -1.20
N HIS A 154 -1.61 12.99 -0.35
CA HIS A 154 -2.23 14.30 -0.54
C HIS A 154 -1.75 14.99 -1.82
N ALA A 155 -0.44 14.95 -2.11
CA ALA A 155 0.13 15.51 -3.33
C ALA A 155 -0.40 14.82 -4.60
N GLU A 156 -0.52 13.49 -4.59
CA GLU A 156 -1.12 12.74 -5.70
C GLU A 156 -2.58 13.12 -5.90
N MET A 157 -3.36 13.23 -4.82
CA MET A 157 -4.77 13.59 -4.91
C MET A 157 -4.97 14.97 -5.55
N LEU A 158 -4.18 15.96 -5.12
CA LEU A 158 -4.19 17.30 -5.72
C LEU A 158 -3.75 17.29 -7.19
N ALA A 159 -2.78 16.44 -7.55
CA ALA A 159 -2.32 16.30 -8.93
C ALA A 159 -3.44 15.75 -9.83
N VAL A 160 -4.18 14.73 -9.37
CA VAL A 160 -5.32 14.17 -10.11
C VAL A 160 -6.40 15.23 -10.33
N PHE A 161 -6.82 15.97 -9.29
CA PHE A 161 -7.80 17.05 -9.48
C PHE A 161 -7.33 18.10 -10.49
N SER A 162 -6.05 18.47 -10.43
CA SER A 162 -5.47 19.47 -11.34
C SER A 162 -5.42 18.96 -12.79
N GLN A 163 -5.13 17.67 -12.98
CA GLN A 163 -5.08 17.03 -14.29
C GLN A 163 -6.48 16.88 -14.88
N GLU A 164 -7.47 16.42 -14.11
CA GLU A 164 -8.84 16.28 -14.61
C GLU A 164 -9.50 17.63 -14.90
N LEU A 165 -9.18 18.69 -14.17
CA LEU A 165 -9.59 20.05 -14.53
C LEU A 165 -8.94 20.55 -15.83
N GLN A 166 -7.69 20.15 -16.10
CA GLN A 166 -7.01 20.47 -17.35
C GLN A 166 -7.57 19.66 -18.52
N GLU A 167 -7.88 18.38 -18.29
CA GLU A 167 -8.50 17.48 -19.26
C GLU A 167 -9.97 17.84 -19.51
N PHE A 168 -10.72 18.37 -18.53
CA PHE A 168 -12.08 18.91 -18.76
C PHE A 168 -12.11 20.08 -19.73
N ARG A 169 -11.00 20.82 -19.81
CA ARG A 169 -10.83 21.90 -20.77
C ARG A 169 -10.44 21.41 -22.17
N ASP A 170 -10.32 20.10 -22.39
CA ASP A 170 -10.08 19.45 -23.68
C ASP A 170 -11.22 18.46 -23.99
N ASP A 171 -11.83 18.53 -25.19
CA ASP A 171 -13.15 17.96 -25.55
C ASP A 171 -13.25 16.42 -25.60
N ARG A 172 -12.46 15.66 -24.82
CA ARG A 172 -12.28 14.20 -25.01
C ARG A 172 -12.37 13.41 -23.71
N PHE A 173 -13.56 13.33 -23.13
CA PHE A 173 -13.83 12.58 -21.90
C PHE A 173 -13.98 11.07 -22.08
N LYS A 174 -13.08 10.28 -21.48
CA LYS A 174 -13.29 8.88 -21.05
C LYS A 174 -12.35 8.47 -19.89
N GLY A 175 -12.76 8.76 -18.64
CA GLY A 175 -12.35 7.99 -17.45
C GLY A 175 -11.76 8.81 -16.32
N GLY A 176 -12.47 8.94 -15.20
CA GLY A 176 -11.93 9.61 -14.01
C GLY A 176 -12.92 9.87 -12.89
N ILE A 177 -13.57 11.03 -12.91
CA ILE A 177 -14.47 11.52 -11.84
C ILE A 177 -15.92 11.07 -12.05
N GLY A 178 -16.61 10.73 -10.95
CA GLY A 178 -18.07 10.62 -10.89
C GLY A 178 -18.65 11.52 -9.79
N PHE A 179 -19.75 12.21 -10.09
CA PHE A 179 -20.56 12.93 -9.10
C PHE A 179 -21.58 11.97 -8.50
N ILE A 180 -21.78 12.07 -7.18
CA ILE A 180 -22.93 11.47 -6.51
C ILE A 180 -24.03 12.53 -6.48
N ALA A 181 -25.15 12.26 -7.15
CA ALA A 181 -26.36 13.06 -7.04
C ALA A 181 -27.34 12.36 -6.10
N ASP A 182 -28.08 13.14 -5.32
CA ASP A 182 -29.18 12.68 -4.46
C ASP A 182 -30.29 11.96 -5.24
#